data_AF-A0A931QIW7-F1
#
_entry.id   AF-A0A931QIW7-F1
#
_cell.length_a   1.000
_cell.length_b   1.000
_cell.length_c   1.000
_cell.angle_alpha   90.00
_cell.angle_beta   90.00
_cell.angle_gamma   90.00
#
_symmetry.space_group_name_H-M   'P 1'
#
loop_
_entity.id
_entity.type
_entity.pdbx_description
1 polymer ?
#
loop_
_entity_poly.entity_id
_entity_poly.type
_entity_poly.pdbx_seq_one_letter_code
_entity_poly.pdbx_strand_id
1 'polypeptide(L)'
;MRRLSGTRVRRAAWLAAAVWLALVSPAGAEAPPAPKTLSPDLPSLWAQHRESLRSPNPSQTTAEIVRAIRESQLDRGIQSLPAFSAALVEEARRAVRIHEYELAVDLLRGARDLAPDYPPVYFELARVYWLQNKLNALKVMDELASGVGAISQNFWWSFYKTGNFILLAITALFVSFFLGRLILLVRTTPLIRHALSEAVGGKVPGIVLAAVPWAMVVLPVVLGFGIAWAIILAALWMWVFLSRKEQVVVGLFVLFLALMPLALDALAVFVLGGSSPTV
;
A
#
# COMPACT_ATOMS: atom_id res chain seq x y z
N MET A 1 57.52 -23.02 3.74
CA MET A 1 57.91 -21.71 3.16
C MET A 1 56.77 -21.27 2.23
N ARG A 2 56.17 -20.08 2.20
CA ARG A 2 56.29 -18.81 2.92
C ARG A 2 54.93 -18.10 2.69
N ARG A 3 54.13 -17.86 3.75
CA ARG A 3 52.89 -17.05 3.67
C ARG A 3 53.26 -15.57 3.68
N LEU A 4 52.85 -14.80 2.66
CA LEU A 4 52.90 -13.33 2.63
C LEU A 4 51.45 -12.83 2.54
N SER A 5 50.88 -12.41 3.67
CA SER A 5 50.76 -11.00 4.12
C SER A 5 49.59 -10.22 3.48
N GLY A 6 48.36 -10.61 3.84
CA GLY A 6 47.11 -9.90 3.51
C GLY A 6 46.83 -8.65 4.34
N THR A 7 47.84 -8.05 4.97
CA THR A 7 47.68 -6.92 5.90
C THR A 7 47.95 -5.55 5.27
N ARG A 8 48.53 -5.48 4.07
CA ARG A 8 48.83 -4.19 3.42
C ARG A 8 47.65 -3.58 2.65
N VAL A 9 46.77 -4.41 2.08
CA VAL A 9 45.62 -3.92 1.28
C VAL A 9 44.54 -3.27 2.17
N ARG A 10 44.32 -3.78 3.39
CA ARG A 10 43.33 -3.19 4.31
C ARG A 10 43.76 -1.83 4.85
N ARG A 11 45.05 -1.54 5.01
CA ARG A 11 45.52 -0.23 5.52
C ARG A 11 45.45 0.88 4.46
N ALA A 12 45.57 0.57 3.17
CA ALA A 12 45.40 1.54 2.10
C ALA A 12 43.94 2.02 1.95
N ALA A 13 42.97 1.12 2.14
CA ALA A 13 41.54 1.46 2.07
C ALA A 13 41.09 2.41 3.20
N TRP A 14 41.63 2.25 4.41
CA TRP A 14 41.29 3.12 5.55
C TRP A 14 41.86 4.53 5.44
N LEU A 15 43.03 4.71 4.82
CA LEU A 15 43.61 6.04 4.62
C LEU A 15 42.89 6.83 3.53
N ALA A 16 42.40 6.18 2.48
CA ALA A 16 41.59 6.84 1.44
C ALA A 16 40.24 7.33 1.97
N ALA A 17 39.59 6.57 2.87
CA ALA A 17 38.33 6.96 3.49
C ALA A 17 38.49 8.13 4.48
N ALA A 18 39.60 8.19 5.21
CA ALA A 18 39.87 9.28 6.15
C ALA A 18 40.20 10.61 5.44
N VAL A 19 40.89 10.56 4.30
CA VAL A 19 41.19 11.76 3.50
C VAL A 19 39.92 12.29 2.82
N TRP A 20 39.00 11.41 2.41
CA TRP A 20 37.70 11.83 1.85
C TRP A 20 36.78 12.48 2.91
N LEU A 21 36.82 12.02 4.17
CA LEU A 21 36.03 12.63 5.25
C LEU A 21 36.58 14.00 5.72
N ALA A 22 37.88 14.26 5.52
CA ALA A 22 38.50 15.53 5.92
C ALA A 22 38.34 16.64 4.87
N LEU A 23 38.14 16.29 3.59
CA LEU A 23 37.98 17.26 2.49
C LEU A 23 36.53 17.68 2.23
N VAL A 24 35.54 16.99 2.81
CA VAL A 24 34.12 17.35 2.76
C VAL A 24 33.69 17.88 4.13
N SER A 25 34.38 18.89 4.62
CA SER A 25 33.91 19.69 5.75
C SER A 25 33.22 20.93 5.18
N PRO A 26 31.89 21.08 5.32
CA PRO A 26 31.16 22.25 4.85
C PRO A 26 31.41 23.42 5.82
N ALA A 27 32.63 23.95 5.83
CA ALA A 27 32.95 25.23 6.44
C ALA A 27 32.41 26.33 5.53
N GLY A 28 31.12 26.68 5.70
CA GLY A 28 30.50 27.76 4.95
C GLY A 28 28.98 27.72 4.79
N ALA A 29 28.27 26.74 5.38
CA ALA A 29 26.82 26.84 5.47
C ALA A 29 26.47 27.76 6.64
N GLU A 30 26.26 29.05 6.35
CA GLU A 30 25.51 29.93 7.25
C GLU A 30 24.23 29.21 7.68
N ALA A 31 24.05 29.07 8.99
CA ALA A 31 22.81 28.55 9.53
C ALA A 31 21.65 29.41 8.98
N PRO A 32 20.57 28.79 8.47
CA PRO A 32 19.40 29.56 8.06
C PRO A 32 18.96 30.42 9.25
N PRO A 33 18.62 31.70 9.03
CA PRO A 33 18.22 32.59 10.10
C PRO A 33 17.09 31.93 10.91
N ALA A 34 17.25 31.91 12.23
CA ALA A 34 16.26 31.38 13.15
C ALA A 34 14.86 31.93 12.79
N PRO A 35 13.80 31.10 12.84
CA PRO A 35 12.47 31.52 12.42
C PRO A 35 12.06 32.76 13.21
N LYS A 36 11.73 33.83 12.47
CA LYS A 36 11.13 35.05 13.03
C LYS A 36 9.87 34.64 13.80
N THR A 37 9.93 34.73 15.12
CA THR A 37 8.79 34.55 16.00
C THR A 37 7.76 35.62 15.72
N LEU A 38 6.68 35.30 14.99
CA LEU A 38 5.36 35.96 15.06
C LEU A 38 4.27 35.33 14.16
N SER A 39 4.38 34.05 13.79
CA SER A 39 3.25 33.33 13.19
C SER A 39 2.51 32.55 14.29
N PRO A 40 1.19 32.73 14.48
CA PRO A 40 0.43 31.97 15.46
C PRO A 40 0.60 30.46 15.24
N ASP A 41 0.60 29.69 16.32
CA ASP A 41 0.82 28.25 16.25
C ASP A 41 -0.32 27.57 15.46
N LEU A 42 0.03 26.73 14.48
CA LEU A 42 -0.93 26.01 13.62
C LEU A 42 -2.07 25.32 14.43
N PRO A 43 -1.81 24.67 15.59
CA PRO A 43 -2.87 24.13 16.44
C PRO A 43 -3.85 25.18 16.99
N SER A 44 -3.38 26.40 17.27
CA SER A 44 -4.20 27.50 17.80
C SER A 44 -5.12 28.08 16.73
N LEU A 45 -4.61 28.28 15.51
CA LEU A 45 -5.41 28.68 14.35
C LEU A 45 -6.48 27.62 14.03
N TRP A 46 -6.12 26.34 14.12
CA TRP A 46 -7.08 25.26 13.91
C TRP A 46 -8.16 25.18 15.00
N ALA A 47 -7.81 25.47 16.25
CA ALA A 47 -8.78 25.59 17.32
C ALA A 47 -9.76 26.75 17.06
N GLN A 48 -9.26 27.88 16.58
CA GLN A 48 -10.07 29.04 16.20
C GLN A 48 -11.01 28.73 15.03
N HIS A 49 -10.53 28.00 14.01
CA HIS A 49 -11.34 27.50 12.89
C HIS A 49 -12.52 26.63 13.36
N ARG A 50 -12.28 25.73 14.31
CA ARG A 50 -13.37 24.88 14.85
C ARG A 50 -14.44 25.69 15.59
N GLU A 51 -14.08 26.81 16.19
CA GLU A 51 -15.03 27.70 16.86
C GLU A 51 -15.79 28.59 15.87
N SER A 52 -15.15 29.03 14.77
CA SER A 52 -15.81 29.85 13.74
C SER A 52 -16.93 29.11 13.02
N LEU A 53 -16.88 27.78 12.95
CA LEU A 53 -17.98 26.95 12.43
C LEU A 53 -19.29 27.07 13.24
N ARG A 54 -19.25 27.59 14.46
CA ARG A 54 -20.44 27.86 15.29
C ARG A 54 -20.97 29.29 15.16
N SER A 55 -20.27 30.14 14.42
CA SER A 55 -20.64 31.55 14.28
C SER A 55 -21.81 31.73 13.30
N PRO A 56 -22.56 32.84 13.38
CA PRO A 56 -23.71 33.09 12.50
C PRO A 56 -23.36 33.17 11.01
N ASN A 57 -22.11 33.45 10.66
CA ASN A 57 -21.61 33.48 9.29
C ASN A 57 -20.32 32.64 9.17
N PRO A 58 -20.44 31.31 9.04
CA PRO A 58 -19.31 30.40 9.13
C PRO A 58 -18.39 30.47 7.91
N SER A 59 -18.90 30.80 6.70
CA SER A 59 -18.10 30.75 5.46
C SER A 59 -16.99 31.80 5.40
N GLN A 60 -17.31 33.06 5.68
CA GLN A 60 -16.34 34.16 5.64
C GLN A 60 -15.25 34.00 6.70
N THR A 61 -15.66 33.73 7.94
CA THR A 61 -14.75 33.56 9.08
C THR A 61 -13.82 32.36 8.89
N THR A 62 -14.34 31.27 8.33
CA THR A 62 -13.56 30.08 8.00
C THR A 62 -12.50 30.38 6.92
N ALA A 63 -12.88 31.09 5.86
CA ALA A 63 -11.96 31.41 4.78
C ALA A 63 -10.77 32.26 5.26
N GLU A 64 -11.01 33.21 6.16
CA GLU A 64 -9.96 34.04 6.77
C GLU A 64 -9.00 33.20 7.62
N ILE A 65 -9.51 32.28 8.44
CA ILE A 65 -8.67 31.44 9.29
C ILE A 65 -7.86 30.42 8.47
N VAL A 66 -8.47 29.81 7.44
CA VAL A 66 -7.74 28.91 6.53
C VAL A 66 -6.65 29.67 5.77
N ARG A 67 -6.90 30.93 5.40
CA ARG A 67 -5.87 31.80 4.81
C ARG A 67 -4.73 32.09 5.79
N ALA A 68 -5.03 32.37 7.07
CA ALA A 68 -4.01 32.54 8.10
C ALA A 68 -3.17 31.27 8.32
N ILE A 69 -3.79 30.08 8.25
CA ILE A 69 -3.07 28.79 8.29
C ILE A 69 -2.13 28.67 7.09
N ARG A 70 -2.58 29.05 5.89
CA ARG A 70 -1.76 29.05 4.68
C ARG A 70 -0.61 30.04 4.74
N GLU A 71 -0.84 31.24 5.26
CA GLU A 71 0.22 32.24 5.43
C GLU A 71 1.28 31.72 6.42
N SER A 72 0.87 31.14 7.56
CA SER A 72 1.81 30.48 8.47
C SER A 72 2.52 29.28 7.84
N GLN A 73 1.89 28.56 6.90
CA GLN A 73 2.52 27.46 6.16
C GLN A 73 3.66 27.98 5.28
N LEU A 74 3.39 29.06 4.53
CA LEU A 74 4.35 29.70 3.64
C LEU A 74 5.53 30.29 4.44
N ASP A 75 5.25 30.95 5.56
CA ASP A 75 6.28 31.50 6.46
C ASP A 75 7.23 30.42 7.00
N ARG A 76 6.71 29.21 7.23
CA ARG A 76 7.47 28.06 7.74
C ARG A 76 8.12 27.24 6.62
N GLY A 77 7.92 27.60 5.35
CA GLY A 77 8.45 26.87 4.20
C GLY A 77 7.85 25.47 4.01
N ILE A 78 6.67 25.20 4.59
CA ILE A 78 6.03 23.89 4.53
C ILE A 78 5.30 23.76 3.17
N GLN A 79 5.64 22.76 2.38
CA GLN A 79 5.09 22.63 1.01
C GLN A 79 3.62 22.19 0.98
N SER A 80 3.20 21.31 1.89
CA SER A 80 1.82 20.83 1.98
C SER A 80 1.42 20.46 3.41
N LEU A 81 0.13 20.62 3.71
CA LEU A 81 -0.47 20.29 5.02
C LEU A 81 -1.62 19.26 4.85
N PRO A 82 -1.32 18.01 4.44
CA PRO A 82 -2.34 17.03 4.06
C PRO A 82 -3.30 16.66 5.21
N ALA A 83 -2.84 16.68 6.47
CA ALA A 83 -3.68 16.42 7.62
C ALA A 83 -4.78 17.48 7.82
N PHE A 84 -4.45 18.76 7.60
CA PHE A 84 -5.41 19.86 7.69
C PHE A 84 -6.38 19.82 6.50
N SER A 85 -5.88 19.56 5.29
CA SER A 85 -6.74 19.37 4.11
C SER A 85 -7.69 18.18 4.27
N ALA A 86 -7.24 17.07 4.86
CA ALA A 86 -8.10 15.93 5.16
C ALA A 86 -9.21 16.29 6.15
N ALA A 87 -8.89 17.06 7.19
CA ALA A 87 -9.87 17.51 8.16
C ALA A 87 -10.91 18.45 7.53
N LEU A 88 -10.48 19.41 6.69
CA LEU A 88 -11.37 20.30 5.93
C LEU A 88 -12.28 19.53 4.96
N VAL A 89 -11.76 18.48 4.30
CA VAL A 89 -12.58 17.60 3.45
C VAL A 89 -13.68 16.90 4.27
N GLU A 90 -13.36 16.40 5.45
CA GLU A 90 -14.36 15.78 6.34
C GLU A 90 -15.41 16.79 6.81
N GLU A 91 -15.01 18.02 7.10
CA GLU A 91 -15.92 19.12 7.47
C GLU A 91 -16.83 19.50 6.30
N ALA A 92 -16.27 19.62 5.08
CA ALA A 92 -17.05 19.87 3.88
C ALA A 92 -18.08 18.76 3.63
N ARG A 93 -17.70 17.49 3.85
CA ARG A 93 -18.66 16.36 3.79
C ARG A 93 -19.80 16.51 4.80
N ARG A 94 -19.57 17.14 5.96
CA ARG A 94 -20.64 17.43 6.93
C ARG A 94 -21.53 18.57 6.43
N ALA A 95 -20.94 19.64 5.91
CA ALA A 95 -21.68 20.77 5.32
C ALA A 95 -22.60 20.32 4.17
N VAL A 96 -22.13 19.41 3.32
CA VAL A 96 -22.96 18.79 2.25
C VAL A 96 -24.16 18.04 2.84
N ARG A 97 -24.02 17.32 3.96
CA ARG A 97 -25.15 16.59 4.56
C ARG A 97 -26.24 17.53 5.06
N ILE A 98 -25.88 18.71 5.54
CA ILE A 98 -26.82 19.76 5.98
C ILE A 98 -27.22 20.72 4.83
N HIS A 99 -26.86 20.38 3.58
CA HIS A 99 -27.21 21.13 2.36
C HIS A 99 -26.59 22.53 2.26
N GLU A 100 -25.52 22.79 3.02
CA GLU A 100 -24.73 24.02 2.94
C GLU A 100 -23.62 23.88 1.89
N TYR A 101 -24.01 23.92 0.61
CA TYR A 101 -23.10 23.68 -0.51
C TYR A 101 -22.04 24.77 -0.67
N GLU A 102 -22.37 26.05 -0.43
CA GLU A 102 -21.40 27.15 -0.54
C GLU A 102 -20.27 27.00 0.49
N LEU A 103 -20.62 26.72 1.75
CA LEU A 103 -19.64 26.45 2.81
C LEU A 103 -18.76 25.25 2.46
N ALA A 104 -19.35 24.19 1.90
CA ALA A 104 -18.60 23.01 1.47
C ALA A 104 -17.58 23.34 0.36
N VAL A 105 -17.95 24.19 -0.61
CA VAL A 105 -17.03 24.63 -1.67
C VAL A 105 -15.89 25.46 -1.09
N ASP A 106 -16.17 26.39 -0.17
CA ASP A 106 -15.14 27.22 0.46
C ASP A 106 -14.14 26.39 1.28
N LEU A 107 -14.65 25.44 2.08
CA LEU A 107 -13.83 24.50 2.84
C LEU A 107 -12.92 23.66 1.92
N LEU A 108 -13.46 23.16 0.80
CA LEU A 108 -12.70 22.35 -0.15
C LEU A 108 -11.67 23.18 -0.93
N ARG A 109 -11.98 24.44 -1.28
CA ARG A 109 -10.99 25.35 -1.87
C ARG A 109 -9.85 25.65 -0.91
N GLY A 110 -10.18 25.90 0.36
CA GLY A 110 -9.19 26.03 1.42
C GLY A 110 -8.34 24.77 1.58
N ALA A 111 -8.95 23.58 1.53
CA ALA A 111 -8.23 22.32 1.57
C ALA A 111 -7.26 22.14 0.38
N ARG A 112 -7.68 22.58 -0.83
CA ARG A 112 -6.84 22.56 -2.03
C ARG A 112 -5.65 23.51 -1.90
N ASP A 113 -5.88 24.69 -1.31
CA ASP A 113 -4.85 25.70 -1.12
C ASP A 113 -3.77 25.27 -0.10
N LEU A 114 -4.15 24.49 0.91
CA LEU A 114 -3.24 23.94 1.93
C LEU A 114 -2.47 22.71 1.45
N ALA A 115 -3.08 21.88 0.60
CA ALA A 115 -2.44 20.70 0.01
C ALA A 115 -2.91 20.52 -1.45
N PRO A 116 -2.24 21.16 -2.42
CA PRO A 116 -2.59 21.09 -3.84
C PRO A 116 -2.47 19.67 -4.41
N ASP A 117 -1.62 18.87 -3.79
CA ASP A 117 -1.34 17.50 -4.16
C ASP A 117 -2.36 16.51 -3.57
N TYR A 118 -3.28 16.92 -2.70
CA TYR A 118 -4.18 16.02 -1.97
C TYR A 118 -5.42 15.62 -2.80
N PRO A 119 -5.47 14.41 -3.38
CA PRO A 119 -6.48 14.08 -4.39
C PRO A 119 -7.95 14.09 -3.91
N PRO A 120 -8.28 13.69 -2.67
CA PRO A 120 -9.66 13.68 -2.19
C PRO A 120 -10.40 15.02 -2.33
N VAL A 121 -9.68 16.14 -2.31
CA VAL A 121 -10.26 17.48 -2.44
C VAL A 121 -10.93 17.67 -3.80
N TYR A 122 -10.27 17.24 -4.88
CA TYR A 122 -10.77 17.37 -6.25
C TYR A 122 -12.01 16.52 -6.49
N PHE A 123 -12.03 15.28 -6.00
CA PHE A 123 -13.18 14.40 -6.13
C PHE A 123 -14.39 14.89 -5.34
N GLU A 124 -14.17 15.43 -4.13
CA GLU A 124 -15.26 16.01 -3.35
C GLU A 124 -15.75 17.32 -3.98
N LEU A 125 -14.87 18.18 -4.52
CA LEU A 125 -15.29 19.38 -5.26
C LEU A 125 -16.19 19.02 -6.45
N ALA A 126 -15.78 18.02 -7.24
CA ALA A 126 -16.57 17.50 -8.35
C ALA A 126 -17.95 17.01 -7.88
N ARG A 127 -18.00 16.32 -6.73
CA ARG A 127 -19.26 15.85 -6.12
C ARG A 127 -20.13 17.01 -5.64
N VAL A 128 -19.57 18.01 -4.96
CA VAL A 128 -20.32 19.17 -4.47
C VAL A 128 -20.88 19.99 -5.64
N TYR A 129 -20.09 20.24 -6.69
CA TYR A 129 -20.58 20.94 -7.88
C TYR A 129 -21.71 20.18 -8.60
N TRP A 130 -21.62 18.85 -8.66
CA TRP A 130 -22.69 18.01 -9.20
C TRP A 130 -23.99 18.10 -8.39
N LEU A 131 -23.88 18.10 -7.05
CA LEU A 131 -25.03 18.21 -6.15
C LEU A 131 -25.65 19.62 -6.16
N GLN A 132 -24.82 20.66 -6.27
CA GLN A 132 -25.26 22.05 -6.31
C GLN A 132 -25.99 22.37 -7.62
N ASN A 133 -25.44 21.94 -8.77
CA ASN A 133 -26.10 22.14 -10.06
C ASN A 133 -25.62 21.12 -11.11
N LYS A 134 -26.52 20.22 -11.52
CA LYS A 134 -26.25 19.18 -12.52
C LYS A 134 -25.88 19.72 -13.91
N LEU A 135 -26.17 20.99 -14.20
CA LEU A 135 -25.80 21.64 -15.46
C LEU A 135 -24.31 22.04 -15.51
N ASN A 136 -23.58 22.00 -14.39
CA ASN A 136 -22.15 22.29 -14.32
C ASN A 136 -21.26 21.08 -14.68
N ALA A 137 -21.72 20.19 -15.55
CA ALA A 137 -20.99 18.96 -15.92
C ALA A 137 -19.56 19.22 -16.41
N LEU A 138 -19.32 20.34 -17.10
CA LEU A 138 -17.98 20.74 -17.56
C LEU A 138 -17.02 21.01 -16.38
N LYS A 139 -17.48 21.71 -15.33
CA LYS A 139 -16.66 21.97 -14.13
C LYS A 139 -16.38 20.68 -13.34
N VAL A 140 -17.34 19.76 -13.31
CA VAL A 140 -17.18 18.44 -12.68
C VAL A 140 -16.10 17.63 -13.41
N MET A 141 -16.10 17.64 -14.76
CA MET A 141 -15.08 16.95 -15.54
C MET A 141 -13.69 17.57 -15.38
N ASP A 142 -13.59 18.90 -15.31
CA ASP A 142 -12.31 19.60 -15.12
C ASP A 142 -11.67 19.30 -13.76
N GLU A 143 -12.48 19.29 -12.69
CA GLU A 143 -12.00 18.91 -11.35
C GLU A 143 -11.65 17.41 -11.27
N LEU A 144 -12.39 16.53 -11.97
CA LEU A 144 -12.02 15.11 -12.06
C LEU A 144 -10.69 14.90 -12.81
N ALA A 145 -10.49 15.59 -13.93
CA ALA A 145 -9.24 15.53 -14.69
C ALA A 145 -8.06 16.07 -13.85
N SER A 146 -8.28 17.19 -13.15
CA SER A 146 -7.30 17.76 -12.21
C SER A 146 -6.98 16.82 -11.05
N GLY A 147 -7.99 16.11 -10.51
CA GLY A 147 -7.80 15.09 -9.49
C GLY A 147 -6.98 13.89 -9.98
N VAL A 148 -7.16 13.45 -11.23
CA VAL A 148 -6.33 12.41 -11.84
C VAL A 148 -4.89 12.90 -12.04
N GLY A 149 -4.70 14.16 -12.45
CA GLY A 149 -3.38 14.80 -12.51
C GLY A 149 -2.70 14.90 -11.14
N ALA A 150 -3.45 15.23 -10.08
CA ALA A 150 -2.93 15.27 -8.72
C ALA A 150 -2.53 13.87 -8.21
N ILE A 151 -3.26 12.81 -8.59
CA ILE A 151 -2.88 11.42 -8.27
C ILE A 151 -1.53 11.05 -8.89
N SER A 152 -1.23 11.50 -10.12
CA SER A 152 0.04 11.16 -10.77
C SER A 152 1.22 11.95 -10.19
N GLN A 153 0.98 13.16 -9.70
CA GLN A 153 1.99 13.97 -9.01
C GLN A 153 2.26 13.47 -7.58
N ASN A 154 1.24 12.92 -6.92
CA ASN A 154 1.37 12.37 -5.57
C ASN A 154 1.79 10.89 -5.62
N PHE A 155 3.07 10.67 -5.94
CA PHE A 155 3.70 9.35 -6.05
C PHE A 155 3.29 8.41 -4.90
N TRP A 156 3.27 8.92 -3.67
CA TRP A 156 2.93 8.17 -2.47
C TRP A 156 1.50 7.63 -2.46
N TRP A 157 0.51 8.39 -2.94
CA TRP A 157 -0.88 7.91 -3.00
C TRP A 157 -1.07 6.83 -4.06
N SER A 158 -0.44 7.01 -5.22
CA SER A 158 -0.41 5.98 -6.27
C SER A 158 0.29 4.71 -5.77
N PHE A 159 1.34 4.87 -4.97
CA PHE A 159 2.13 3.80 -4.37
C PHE A 159 1.30 2.92 -3.42
N TYR A 160 0.57 3.51 -2.47
CA TYR A 160 -0.29 2.75 -1.55
C TYR A 160 -1.41 1.99 -2.26
N LYS A 161 -2.07 2.62 -3.24
CA LYS A 161 -3.12 1.95 -4.03
C LYS A 161 -2.56 0.79 -4.86
N THR A 162 -1.41 1.00 -5.48
CA THR A 162 -0.73 -0.03 -6.28
C THR A 162 -0.32 -1.20 -5.39
N GLY A 163 0.24 -0.94 -4.21
CA GLY A 163 0.57 -1.99 -3.24
C GLY A 163 -0.64 -2.83 -2.83
N ASN A 164 -1.75 -2.17 -2.45
CA ASN A 164 -3.00 -2.86 -2.11
C ASN A 164 -3.56 -3.67 -3.30
N PHE A 165 -3.49 -3.13 -4.51
CA PHE A 165 -3.94 -3.83 -5.71
C PHE A 165 -3.08 -5.07 -6.00
N ILE A 166 -1.75 -4.96 -5.90
CA ILE A 166 -0.83 -6.09 -6.06
C ILE A 166 -1.10 -7.16 -5.00
N LEU A 167 -1.28 -6.76 -3.74
CA LEU A 167 -1.60 -7.68 -2.65
C LEU A 167 -2.92 -8.42 -2.91
N LEU A 168 -3.96 -7.69 -3.34
CA LEU A 168 -5.25 -8.27 -3.71
C LEU A 168 -5.11 -9.25 -4.88
N ALA A 169 -4.34 -8.89 -5.91
CA ALA A 169 -4.10 -9.74 -7.07
C ALA A 169 -3.36 -11.03 -6.70
N ILE A 170 -2.30 -10.94 -5.88
CA ILE A 170 -1.56 -12.10 -5.35
C ILE A 170 -2.50 -13.01 -4.54
N THR A 171 -3.32 -12.42 -3.68
CA THR A 171 -4.28 -13.16 -2.84
C THR A 171 -5.34 -13.86 -3.68
N ALA A 172 -5.93 -13.15 -4.65
CA ALA A 172 -6.95 -13.71 -5.55
C ALA A 172 -6.39 -14.86 -6.40
N LEU A 173 -5.15 -14.71 -6.88
CA LEU A 173 -4.44 -15.74 -7.62
C LEU A 173 -4.18 -16.96 -6.74
N PHE A 174 -3.66 -16.77 -5.52
CA PHE A 174 -3.45 -17.85 -4.55
C PHE A 174 -4.74 -18.62 -4.25
N VAL A 175 -5.83 -17.92 -3.95
CA VAL A 175 -7.14 -18.54 -3.65
C VAL A 175 -7.66 -19.33 -4.85
N SER A 176 -7.53 -18.77 -6.06
CA SER A 176 -7.96 -19.42 -7.30
C SER A 176 -7.21 -20.72 -7.57
N PHE A 177 -5.88 -20.72 -7.39
CA PHE A 177 -5.07 -21.93 -7.52
C PHE A 177 -5.36 -22.95 -6.40
N PHE A 178 -5.56 -22.50 -5.16
CA PHE A 178 -5.92 -23.36 -4.05
C PHE A 178 -7.26 -24.09 -4.30
N LEU A 179 -8.29 -23.36 -4.72
CA LEU A 179 -9.59 -23.92 -5.10
C LEU A 179 -9.46 -24.89 -6.29
N GLY A 180 -8.74 -24.50 -7.34
CA GLY A 180 -8.46 -25.37 -8.47
C GLY A 180 -7.76 -26.66 -8.05
N ARG A 181 -6.83 -26.59 -7.09
CA ARG A 181 -6.15 -27.76 -6.54
C ARG A 181 -7.10 -28.66 -5.76
N LEU A 182 -7.99 -28.10 -4.95
CA LEU A 182 -9.00 -28.85 -4.21
C LEU A 182 -9.95 -29.59 -5.15
N ILE A 183 -10.37 -28.94 -6.24
CA ILE A 183 -11.20 -29.57 -7.27
C ILE A 183 -10.46 -30.72 -7.95
N LEU A 184 -9.18 -30.52 -8.32
CA LEU A 184 -8.35 -31.57 -8.91
C LEU A 184 -8.15 -32.75 -7.95
N LEU A 185 -7.97 -32.49 -6.66
CA LEU A 185 -7.83 -33.53 -5.62
C LEU A 185 -9.09 -34.39 -5.55
N VAL A 186 -10.28 -33.77 -5.47
CA VAL A 186 -11.56 -34.49 -5.46
C VAL A 186 -11.74 -35.30 -6.74
N ARG A 187 -11.42 -34.73 -7.90
CA ARG A 187 -11.52 -35.40 -9.21
C ARG A 187 -10.57 -36.57 -9.37
N THR A 188 -9.35 -36.49 -8.82
CA THR A 188 -8.33 -37.55 -8.93
C THR A 188 -8.45 -38.62 -7.84
N THR A 189 -9.16 -38.35 -6.74
CA THR A 189 -9.43 -39.30 -5.65
C THR A 189 -9.92 -40.67 -6.15
N PRO A 190 -10.92 -40.81 -7.05
CA PRO A 190 -11.36 -42.12 -7.53
C PRO A 190 -10.26 -42.89 -8.30
N LEU A 191 -9.44 -42.20 -9.10
CA LEU A 191 -8.33 -42.82 -9.83
C LEU A 191 -7.27 -43.34 -8.86
N ILE A 192 -6.91 -42.53 -7.88
CA ILE A 192 -5.93 -42.89 -6.86
C ILE A 192 -6.43 -44.08 -6.03
N ARG A 193 -7.71 -44.07 -5.64
CA ARG A 193 -8.34 -45.18 -4.93
C ARG A 193 -8.24 -46.47 -5.73
N HIS A 194 -8.50 -46.44 -7.04
CA HIS A 194 -8.43 -47.63 -7.88
C HIS A 194 -6.99 -48.19 -7.92
N ALA A 195 -6.01 -47.33 -8.20
CA ALA A 195 -4.59 -47.72 -8.24
C ALA A 195 -4.10 -48.29 -6.89
N LEU A 196 -4.49 -47.67 -5.77
CA LEU A 196 -4.18 -48.18 -4.43
C LEU A 196 -4.88 -49.52 -4.15
N SER A 197 -6.14 -49.68 -4.57
CA SER A 197 -6.88 -50.93 -4.33
C SER A 197 -6.27 -52.12 -5.07
N GLU A 198 -5.73 -51.88 -6.26
CA GLU A 198 -5.00 -52.87 -7.05
C GLU A 198 -3.65 -53.21 -6.38
N ALA A 199 -2.91 -52.20 -5.95
CA ALA A 199 -1.62 -52.38 -5.28
C ALA A 199 -1.72 -53.18 -3.96
N VAL A 200 -2.83 -53.04 -3.23
CA VAL A 200 -3.05 -53.72 -1.93
C VAL A 200 -3.90 -55.00 -2.08
N GLY A 201 -4.24 -55.41 -3.31
CA GLY A 201 -4.98 -56.64 -3.58
C GLY A 201 -6.41 -56.65 -3.00
N GLY A 202 -7.07 -55.49 -2.95
CA GLY A 202 -8.50 -55.37 -2.60
C GLY A 202 -8.89 -55.60 -1.13
N LYS A 203 -7.92 -55.85 -0.23
CA LYS A 203 -8.20 -56.17 1.19
C LYS A 203 -8.58 -54.97 2.07
N VAL A 204 -8.42 -53.75 1.56
CA VAL A 204 -8.60 -52.50 2.34
C VAL A 204 -9.96 -51.87 2.05
N PRO A 205 -10.71 -51.42 3.06
CA PRO A 205 -11.99 -50.74 2.86
C PRO A 205 -11.81 -49.45 2.05
N GLY A 206 -12.74 -49.21 1.12
CA GLY A 206 -12.65 -48.09 0.18
C GLY A 206 -12.59 -46.70 0.83
N ILE A 207 -13.13 -46.54 2.04
CA ILE A 207 -13.08 -45.26 2.78
C ILE A 207 -11.67 -44.91 3.24
N VAL A 208 -10.88 -45.91 3.65
CA VAL A 208 -9.49 -45.71 4.08
C VAL A 208 -8.65 -45.30 2.87
N LEU A 209 -8.86 -45.96 1.72
CA LEU A 209 -8.18 -45.61 0.47
C LEU A 209 -8.55 -44.21 -0.02
N ALA A 210 -9.81 -43.78 0.13
CA ALA A 210 -10.25 -42.44 -0.20
C ALA A 210 -9.67 -41.37 0.75
N ALA A 211 -9.34 -41.73 1.99
CA ALA A 211 -8.75 -40.82 2.97
C ALA A 211 -7.25 -40.55 2.73
N VAL A 212 -6.53 -41.47 2.06
CA VAL A 212 -5.08 -41.33 1.76
C VAL A 212 -4.71 -39.99 1.11
N PRO A 213 -5.33 -39.55 -0.02
CA PRO A 213 -4.99 -38.27 -0.64
C PRO A 213 -5.22 -37.09 0.28
N TRP A 214 -6.28 -37.11 1.10
CA TRP A 214 -6.56 -36.07 2.09
C TRP A 214 -5.55 -36.07 3.22
N ALA A 215 -5.20 -37.25 3.74
CA ALA A 215 -4.18 -37.39 4.77
C ALA A 215 -2.83 -36.85 4.30
N MET A 216 -2.43 -37.10 3.05
CA MET A 216 -1.18 -36.54 2.51
C MET A 216 -1.18 -35.01 2.41
N VAL A 217 -2.33 -34.37 2.17
CA VAL A 217 -2.45 -32.91 2.17
C VAL A 217 -2.45 -32.35 3.59
N VAL A 218 -3.14 -33.01 4.52
CA VAL A 218 -3.30 -32.52 5.90
C VAL A 218 -2.04 -32.77 6.74
N LEU A 219 -1.32 -33.85 6.48
CA LEU A 219 -0.17 -34.28 7.30
C LEU A 219 0.94 -33.21 7.40
N PRO A 220 1.42 -32.58 6.30
CA PRO A 220 2.45 -31.53 6.41
C PRO A 220 1.98 -30.30 7.19
N VAL A 221 0.68 -29.99 7.15
CA VAL A 221 0.10 -28.89 7.93
C VAL A 221 0.11 -29.23 9.43
N VAL A 222 -0.33 -30.43 9.79
CA VAL A 222 -0.35 -30.91 11.19
C VAL A 222 1.06 -31.02 11.76
N LEU A 223 2.04 -31.39 10.94
CA LEU A 223 3.46 -31.45 11.32
C LEU A 223 4.13 -30.07 11.42
N GLY A 224 3.41 -28.98 11.13
CA GLY A 224 3.93 -27.61 11.27
C GLY A 224 4.81 -27.12 10.12
N PHE A 225 4.93 -27.86 9.02
CA PHE A 225 5.64 -27.39 7.82
C PHE A 225 4.89 -26.25 7.10
N GLY A 226 3.62 -26.04 7.45
CA GLY A 226 2.78 -24.97 6.89
C GLY A 226 2.07 -25.37 5.59
N ILE A 227 1.15 -24.50 5.17
CA ILE A 227 0.21 -24.78 4.08
C ILE A 227 0.91 -24.84 2.71
N ALA A 228 1.95 -24.03 2.49
CA ALA A 228 2.68 -24.03 1.23
C ALA A 228 3.35 -25.38 0.94
N TRP A 229 4.00 -25.98 1.95
CA TRP A 229 4.63 -27.30 1.82
C TRP A 229 3.62 -28.42 1.57
N ALA A 230 2.46 -28.37 2.23
CA ALA A 230 1.36 -29.30 1.97
C ALA A 230 0.93 -29.28 0.50
N ILE A 231 0.78 -28.07 -0.07
CA ILE A 231 0.40 -27.90 -1.48
C ILE A 231 1.48 -28.43 -2.41
N ILE A 232 2.77 -28.15 -2.14
CA ILE A 232 3.89 -28.61 -2.97
C ILE A 232 4.00 -30.14 -2.95
N LEU A 233 3.93 -30.77 -1.78
CA LEU A 233 4.01 -32.23 -1.66
C LEU A 233 2.81 -32.91 -2.34
N ALA A 234 1.61 -32.36 -2.16
CA ALA A 234 0.43 -32.83 -2.86
C ALA A 234 0.52 -32.61 -4.39
N ALA A 235 1.17 -31.54 -4.84
CA ALA A 235 1.46 -31.27 -6.25
C ALA A 235 2.37 -32.35 -6.84
N LEU A 236 3.50 -32.62 -6.19
CA LEU A 236 4.48 -33.62 -6.61
C LEU A 236 3.90 -35.03 -6.63
N TRP A 237 3.16 -35.42 -5.59
CA TRP A 237 2.61 -36.77 -5.51
C TRP A 237 1.54 -37.03 -6.57
N MET A 238 0.60 -36.10 -6.78
CA MET A 238 -0.42 -36.29 -7.81
C MET A 238 0.13 -36.10 -9.23
N TRP A 239 1.35 -35.60 -9.41
CA TRP A 239 1.92 -35.25 -10.72
C TRP A 239 1.75 -36.36 -11.77
N VAL A 240 1.89 -37.61 -11.35
CA VAL A 240 1.74 -38.82 -12.19
C VAL A 240 0.32 -39.00 -12.74
N PHE A 241 -0.70 -38.52 -12.02
CA PHE A 241 -2.11 -38.66 -12.39
C PHE A 241 -2.66 -37.46 -13.18
N LEU A 242 -1.88 -36.38 -13.33
CA LEU A 242 -2.29 -35.17 -14.04
C LEU A 242 -1.99 -35.28 -15.54
N SER A 243 -2.87 -34.71 -16.36
CA SER A 243 -2.58 -34.52 -17.79
C SER A 243 -1.45 -33.50 -18.01
N ARG A 244 -0.78 -33.53 -19.17
CA ARG A 244 0.31 -32.57 -19.48
C ARG A 244 -0.10 -31.10 -19.32
N LYS A 245 -1.35 -30.74 -19.66
CA LYS A 245 -1.86 -29.38 -19.49
C LYS A 245 -1.98 -29.00 -18.02
N GLU A 246 -2.53 -29.90 -17.19
CA GLU A 246 -2.66 -29.69 -15.75
C GLU A 246 -1.28 -29.67 -15.06
N GLN A 247 -0.33 -30.50 -15.50
CA GLN A 247 1.05 -30.49 -15.02
C GLN A 247 1.73 -29.13 -15.25
N VAL A 248 1.57 -28.52 -16.42
CA VAL A 248 2.12 -27.18 -16.68
C VAL A 248 1.52 -26.13 -15.75
N VAL A 249 0.19 -26.15 -15.56
CA VAL A 249 -0.50 -25.20 -14.66
C VAL A 249 -0.05 -25.38 -13.21
N VAL A 250 0.05 -26.62 -12.73
CA VAL A 250 0.52 -26.93 -11.37
C VAL A 250 2.01 -26.58 -11.20
N GLY A 251 2.83 -26.88 -12.21
CA GLY A 251 4.26 -26.52 -12.21
C GLY A 251 4.47 -25.02 -12.12
N LEU A 252 3.73 -24.24 -12.91
CA LEU A 252 3.76 -22.77 -12.84
C LEU A 252 3.32 -22.25 -11.48
N PHE A 253 2.31 -22.89 -10.86
CA PHE A 253 1.87 -22.53 -9.52
C PHE A 253 2.90 -22.87 -8.43
N VAL A 254 3.55 -24.03 -8.50
CA VAL A 254 4.64 -24.39 -7.58
C VAL A 254 5.80 -23.43 -7.72
N LEU A 255 6.16 -23.05 -8.95
CA LEU A 255 7.18 -22.03 -9.22
C LEU A 255 6.76 -20.67 -8.62
N PHE A 256 5.51 -20.26 -8.82
CA PHE A 256 4.96 -19.05 -8.22
C PHE A 256 5.05 -19.08 -6.69
N LEU A 257 4.66 -20.17 -6.04
CA LEU A 257 4.78 -20.34 -4.58
C LEU A 257 6.23 -20.30 -4.11
N ALA A 258 7.16 -20.89 -4.85
CA ALA A 258 8.58 -20.86 -4.52
C ALA A 258 9.19 -19.46 -4.62
N LEU A 259 8.72 -18.63 -5.57
CA LEU A 259 9.13 -17.24 -5.73
C LEU A 259 8.41 -16.27 -4.78
N MET A 260 7.32 -16.71 -4.16
CA MET A 260 6.46 -15.85 -3.35
C MET A 260 7.15 -15.23 -2.12
N PRO A 261 8.01 -15.95 -1.36
CA PRO A 261 8.76 -15.34 -0.26
C PRO A 261 9.64 -14.18 -0.72
N LEU A 262 10.32 -14.32 -1.87
CA LEU A 262 11.14 -13.25 -2.44
C LEU A 262 10.30 -12.04 -2.85
N ALA A 263 9.12 -12.28 -3.43
CA ALA A 263 8.19 -11.22 -3.78
C ALA A 263 7.63 -10.51 -2.53
N LEU A 264 7.33 -11.27 -1.47
CA LEU A 264 6.89 -10.71 -0.20
C LEU A 264 7.98 -9.91 0.50
N ASP A 265 9.23 -10.37 0.50
CA ASP A 265 10.35 -9.64 1.09
C ASP A 265 10.59 -8.33 0.33
N ALA A 266 10.57 -8.39 -1.00
CA ALA A 266 10.65 -7.19 -1.83
C ALA A 266 9.50 -6.22 -1.52
N LEU A 267 8.26 -6.73 -1.41
CA LEU A 267 7.10 -5.93 -1.03
C LEU A 267 7.21 -5.39 0.40
N ALA A 268 7.75 -6.16 1.35
CA ALA A 268 7.90 -5.75 2.74
C ALA A 268 8.94 -4.64 2.86
N VAL A 269 10.10 -4.77 2.23
CA VAL A 269 11.10 -3.70 2.14
C VAL A 269 10.53 -2.47 1.44
N PHE A 270 9.73 -2.66 0.40
CA PHE A 270 9.09 -1.58 -0.33
C PHE A 270 8.03 -0.84 0.50
N VAL A 271 7.19 -1.57 1.25
CA VAL A 271 6.14 -1.00 2.11
C VAL A 271 6.74 -0.36 3.38
N LEU A 272 7.67 -1.05 4.04
CA LEU A 272 8.28 -0.58 5.29
C LEU A 272 9.38 0.48 5.04
N GLY A 273 10.13 0.38 3.95
CA GLY A 273 11.13 1.36 3.56
C GLY A 273 10.53 2.71 3.17
N GLY A 274 9.29 2.74 2.67
CA GLY A 274 8.53 3.96 2.45
C GLY A 274 8.01 4.64 3.73
N SER A 275 8.04 3.93 4.86
CA SER A 275 7.60 4.41 6.17
C SER A 275 8.76 4.89 7.06
N SER A 276 9.91 5.23 6.49
CA SER A 276 10.99 5.86 7.25
C SER A 276 10.43 7.07 8.02
N PRO A 277 10.48 7.06 9.36
CA PRO A 277 9.89 8.11 10.17
C PRO A 277 10.65 9.39 9.91
N THR A 278 10.01 10.32 9.21
CA THR A 278 10.38 11.73 9.26
C THR A 278 10.13 12.19 10.70
N VAL A 279 11.18 12.11 11.51
CA VAL A 279 11.41 13.02 12.64
C VAL A 279 12.06 14.28 12.09
#